data_AF-A0A1G8TQX4-F1
#
_entry.id   AF-A0A1G8TQX4-F1
#
_cell.length_a   1.000
_cell.length_b   1.000
_cell.length_c   1.000
_cell.angle_alpha   90.00
_cell.angle_beta   90.00
_cell.angle_gamma   90.00
#
_symmetry.space_group_name_H-M   'P 1'
#
loop_
_entity.id
_entity.type
_entity.pdbx_description
1 polymer ?
#
loop_
_entity_poly.entity_id
_entity_poly.type
_entity_poly.pdbx_seq_one_letter_code
_entity_poly.pdbx_strand_id
1 'polypeptide(L)'
;MNAPAKTLDGKALEDAIWLLETRALIRAYLEYEHQYEHLADAIDPLQEFAEASGLVAAIGQDRVQELIAKPFARFRAIVAAEIATEAGAEFEPDLPSDYASQLVMRWELDDERDRWKWTGELPPVQQAAVIEKTPYRTPQSTIDAFKYLVSVGDQERLAVWLRNHPNDAASLFKFVKAA
;
A
#
# COMPACT_ATOMS: atom_id res chain seq x y z
N MET A 1 -34.06 0.33 -19.83
CA MET A 1 -35.50 0.34 -19.49
C MET A 1 -35.61 1.01 -18.14
N ASN A 2 -36.16 2.23 -18.07
CA ASN A 2 -36.31 2.95 -16.79
C ASN A 2 -37.48 2.32 -16.03
N ALA A 3 -37.19 1.69 -14.89
CA ALA A 3 -38.22 1.23 -13.97
C ALA A 3 -39.05 2.45 -13.51
N PRO A 4 -40.38 2.33 -13.37
CA PRO A 4 -41.19 3.43 -12.88
C PRO A 4 -40.71 3.82 -11.48
N ALA A 5 -40.35 5.10 -11.30
CA ALA A 5 -39.92 5.65 -10.02
C ALA A 5 -41.01 5.39 -8.98
N LYS A 6 -40.68 4.62 -7.95
CA LYS A 6 -41.60 4.27 -6.88
C LYS A 6 -41.87 5.53 -6.07
N THR A 7 -43.06 6.11 -6.21
CA THR A 7 -43.46 7.26 -5.40
C THR A 7 -43.63 6.80 -3.95
N LEU A 8 -42.76 7.29 -3.06
CA LEU A 8 -42.87 7.03 -1.62
C LEU A 8 -43.92 7.99 -1.01
N ASP A 9 -44.79 7.49 -0.15
CA ASP A 9 -45.79 8.27 0.55
C ASP A 9 -45.74 8.07 2.07
N GLY A 10 -46.10 9.15 2.80
CA GLY A 10 -46.20 9.19 4.26
C GLY A 10 -45.02 8.52 4.98
N LYS A 11 -45.33 7.45 5.72
CA LYS A 11 -44.37 6.73 6.56
C LYS A 11 -43.21 6.10 5.78
N ALA A 12 -43.45 5.63 4.55
CA ALA A 12 -42.40 5.00 3.75
C ALA A 12 -41.32 6.01 3.34
N LEU A 13 -41.71 7.27 3.14
CA LEU A 13 -40.77 8.36 2.87
C LEU A 13 -39.95 8.70 4.12
N GLU A 14 -40.60 8.83 5.27
CA GLU A 14 -39.93 9.12 6.55
C GLU A 14 -38.91 8.03 6.93
N ASP A 15 -39.30 6.76 6.81
CA ASP A 15 -38.42 5.62 7.09
C ASP A 15 -37.20 5.59 6.15
N ALA A 16 -37.40 5.93 4.87
CA ALA A 16 -36.31 6.00 3.89
C ALA A 16 -35.34 7.16 4.16
N ILE A 17 -35.86 8.34 4.51
CA ILE A 17 -35.04 9.49 4.93
C ILE A 17 -34.21 9.12 6.15
N TRP A 18 -34.85 8.58 7.18
CA TRP A 18 -34.15 8.17 8.41
C TRP A 18 -33.04 7.14 8.14
N LEU A 19 -33.30 6.18 7.26
CA LEU A 19 -32.32 5.17 6.88
C LEU A 19 -31.14 5.78 6.08
N LEU A 20 -31.41 6.72 5.17
CA LEU A 20 -30.37 7.45 4.45
C LEU A 20 -29.48 8.24 5.42
N GLU A 21 -30.08 9.01 6.34
CA GLU A 21 -29.33 9.79 7.34
C GLU A 21 -28.46 8.90 8.23
N THR A 22 -29.01 7.78 8.69
CA THR A 22 -28.27 6.81 9.52
C THR A 22 -27.09 6.21 8.75
N ARG A 23 -27.30 5.81 7.49
CA ARG A 23 -26.22 5.30 6.64
C ARG A 23 -25.16 6.36 6.35
N ALA A 24 -25.58 7.60 6.07
CA ALA A 24 -24.67 8.72 5.85
C ALA A 24 -23.82 9.01 7.09
N LEU A 25 -24.41 8.97 8.29
CA LEU A 25 -23.69 9.15 9.54
C LEU A 25 -22.64 8.05 9.77
N ILE A 26 -23.01 6.78 9.60
CA ILE A 26 -22.09 5.64 9.77
C ILE A 26 -20.92 5.75 8.79
N ARG A 27 -21.22 6.07 7.52
CA ARG A 27 -20.18 6.17 6.49
C ARG A 27 -19.27 7.38 6.68
N ALA A 28 -19.81 8.51 7.10
CA ALA A 28 -19.00 9.68 7.47
C ALA A 28 -18.08 9.38 8.66
N TYR A 29 -18.54 8.62 9.65
CA TYR A 29 -17.69 8.16 10.75
C TYR A 29 -16.57 7.21 10.25
N LEU A 30 -16.90 6.26 9.39
CA LEU A 30 -15.89 5.35 8.81
C LEU A 30 -14.88 6.07 7.92
N GLU A 31 -15.29 7.13 7.21
CA GLU A 31 -14.38 7.98 6.44
C GLU A 31 -13.44 8.78 7.36
N TYR A 32 -13.96 9.33 8.47
CA TYR A 32 -13.15 9.95 9.52
C TYR A 32 -12.12 8.98 10.11
N GLU A 33 -12.47 7.71 10.29
CA GLU A 33 -11.57 6.63 10.74
C GLU A 33 -10.69 6.04 9.62
N HIS A 34 -10.61 6.69 8.45
CA HIS A 34 -9.81 6.29 7.30
C HIS A 34 -10.07 4.86 6.79
N GLN A 35 -11.31 4.36 6.93
CA GLN A 35 -11.69 3.01 6.49
C GLN A 35 -12.02 2.92 4.99
N TYR A 36 -12.02 4.04 4.29
CA TYR A 36 -12.18 4.12 2.83
C TYR A 36 -10.92 4.68 2.19
N GLU A 37 -10.52 4.11 1.05
CA GLU A 37 -9.41 4.62 0.25
C GLU A 37 -9.80 5.90 -0.48
N HIS A 38 -11.06 5.98 -0.94
CA HIS A 38 -11.59 7.15 -1.63
C HIS A 38 -12.93 7.60 -1.07
N LEU A 39 -13.17 8.91 -1.07
CA LEU A 39 -14.45 9.50 -0.63
C LEU A 39 -15.65 8.97 -1.44
N ALA A 40 -15.44 8.67 -2.72
CA ALA A 40 -16.46 8.10 -3.59
C ALA A 40 -17.00 6.76 -3.04
N ASP A 41 -16.14 5.92 -2.46
CA ASP A 41 -16.54 4.63 -1.87
C ASP A 41 -17.51 4.79 -0.70
N ALA A 42 -17.44 5.94 -0.02
CA ALA A 42 -18.35 6.31 1.06
C ALA A 42 -19.66 6.95 0.55
N ILE A 43 -19.62 7.72 -0.54
CA ILE A 43 -20.76 8.51 -1.02
C ILE A 43 -21.61 7.75 -2.04
N ASP A 44 -21.00 7.07 -3.00
CA ASP A 44 -21.71 6.46 -4.13
C ASP A 44 -22.79 5.47 -3.69
N PRO A 45 -22.54 4.58 -2.70
CA PRO A 45 -23.59 3.68 -2.21
C PRO A 45 -24.78 4.38 -1.53
N LEU A 46 -24.61 5.62 -1.06
CA LEU A 46 -25.70 6.43 -0.50
C LEU A 46 -26.56 7.03 -1.61
N GLN A 47 -25.92 7.52 -2.68
CA GLN A 47 -26.61 8.01 -3.88
C GLN A 47 -27.38 6.87 -4.56
N GLU A 48 -26.75 5.71 -4.76
CA GLU A 48 -27.40 4.51 -5.30
C GLU A 48 -28.62 4.10 -4.46
N PHE A 49 -28.50 4.15 -3.13
CA PHE A 49 -29.63 3.86 -2.25
C PHE A 49 -30.76 4.90 -2.40
N ALA A 50 -30.43 6.18 -2.50
CA ALA A 50 -31.44 7.24 -2.67
C ALA A 50 -32.18 7.12 -4.01
N GLU A 51 -31.49 6.72 -5.07
CA GLU A 51 -32.09 6.44 -6.37
C GLU A 51 -32.97 5.18 -6.33
N ALA A 52 -32.43 4.07 -5.81
CA ALA A 52 -33.13 2.79 -5.75
C ALA A 52 -34.37 2.81 -4.85
N SER A 53 -34.35 3.61 -3.78
CA SER A 53 -35.49 3.79 -2.88
C SER A 53 -36.56 4.73 -3.43
N GLY A 54 -36.25 5.54 -4.44
CA GLY A 54 -37.13 6.58 -4.97
C GLY A 54 -37.08 7.90 -4.18
N LEU A 55 -36.15 8.05 -3.23
CA LEU A 55 -35.96 9.30 -2.47
C LEU A 55 -35.67 10.48 -3.40
N VAL A 56 -34.79 10.29 -4.39
CA VAL A 56 -34.46 11.36 -5.36
C VAL A 56 -35.71 11.86 -6.09
N ALA A 57 -36.62 10.95 -6.46
CA ALA A 57 -37.88 11.31 -7.10
C ALA A 57 -38.88 11.99 -6.14
N ALA A 58 -38.84 11.64 -4.85
CA ALA A 58 -39.78 12.14 -3.85
C ALA A 58 -39.40 13.53 -3.29
N ILE A 59 -38.12 13.77 -3.00
CA ILE A 59 -37.66 15.00 -2.33
C ILE A 59 -36.65 15.82 -3.16
N GLY A 60 -36.27 15.32 -4.33
CA GLY A 60 -35.31 15.96 -5.22
C GLY A 60 -33.85 15.65 -4.86
N GLN A 61 -32.99 15.79 -5.87
CA GLN A 61 -31.55 15.50 -5.77
C GLN A 61 -30.84 16.41 -4.74
N ASP A 62 -31.12 17.72 -4.76
CA ASP A 62 -30.47 18.68 -3.86
C ASP A 62 -30.72 18.34 -2.39
N ARG A 63 -31.96 17.94 -2.07
CA ARG A 63 -32.31 17.57 -0.70
C ARG A 63 -31.63 16.28 -0.27
N VAL A 64 -31.56 15.28 -1.15
CA VAL A 64 -30.79 14.05 -0.90
C VAL A 64 -29.31 14.37 -0.65
N GLN A 65 -28.71 15.23 -1.47
CA GLN A 65 -27.32 15.64 -1.32
C GLN A 65 -27.07 16.39 -0.01
N GLU A 66 -27.99 17.26 0.41
CA GLU A 66 -27.91 17.94 1.70
C GLU A 66 -27.91 16.94 2.88
N LEU A 67 -28.81 15.95 2.84
CA LEU A 67 -28.90 14.90 3.86
C LEU A 67 -27.61 14.05 3.92
N ILE A 68 -27.02 13.73 2.76
CA ILE A 68 -25.75 13.00 2.68
C ILE A 68 -24.58 13.87 3.17
N ALA A 69 -24.49 15.13 2.75
CA ALA A 69 -23.33 15.98 3.02
C ALA A 69 -23.22 16.41 4.49
N LYS A 70 -24.35 16.57 5.18
CA LYS A 70 -24.41 17.13 6.55
C LYS A 70 -23.55 16.34 7.56
N PRO A 71 -23.61 14.99 7.65
CA PRO A 71 -22.70 14.23 8.51
C PRO A 71 -21.22 14.39 8.16
N PHE A 72 -20.85 14.37 6.88
CA PHE A 72 -19.45 14.54 6.46
C PHE A 72 -18.91 15.92 6.82
N ALA A 73 -19.71 16.98 6.62
CA ALA A 73 -19.34 18.34 7.00
C ALA A 73 -19.06 18.45 8.51
N ARG A 74 -19.83 17.75 9.36
CA ARG A 74 -19.59 17.71 10.79
C ARG A 74 -18.23 17.09 11.14
N PHE A 75 -17.89 15.93 10.59
CA PHE A 75 -16.60 15.29 10.88
C PHE A 75 -15.41 16.09 10.34
N ARG A 76 -15.54 16.70 9.16
CA ARG A 76 -14.52 17.63 8.65
C ARG A 76 -14.28 18.83 9.57
N ALA A 77 -15.34 19.35 10.19
CA ALA A 77 -15.20 20.44 11.16
C ALA A 77 -14.47 19.99 12.43
N ILE A 78 -14.65 18.73 12.87
CA ILE A 78 -13.91 18.14 13.99
C ILE A 78 -12.41 18.07 13.64
N VAL A 79 -12.07 17.46 12.50
CA VAL A 79 -10.68 17.35 12.03
C VAL A 79 -10.03 18.72 11.88
N ALA A 80 -10.75 19.70 11.32
CA ALA A 80 -10.24 21.06 11.18
C ALA A 80 -9.95 21.73 12.54
N ALA A 81 -10.80 21.48 13.55
CA ALA A 81 -10.58 21.99 14.91
C ALA A 81 -9.40 21.29 15.61
N GLU A 82 -9.23 19.98 15.40
CA GLU A 82 -8.08 19.21 15.90
C GLU A 82 -6.77 19.74 15.32
N ILE A 83 -6.69 19.88 13.98
CA ILE A 83 -5.52 20.46 13.30
C ILE A 83 -5.24 21.87 13.79
N ALA A 84 -6.26 22.71 13.97
CA ALA A 84 -6.06 24.08 14.47
C ALA A 84 -5.53 24.10 15.92
N THR A 85 -5.94 23.13 16.74
CA THR A 85 -5.47 22.97 18.12
C THR A 85 -4.01 22.48 18.14
N GLU A 86 -3.67 21.50 17.31
CA GLU A 86 -2.31 20.99 17.16
C GLU A 86 -1.36 22.03 16.55
N ALA A 87 -1.79 22.76 15.52
CA ALA A 87 -1.00 23.84 14.91
C ALA A 87 -0.80 25.04 15.86
N GLY A 88 -1.68 25.20 16.86
CA GLY A 88 -1.55 26.17 17.94
C GLY A 88 -0.74 25.66 19.14
N ALA A 89 -0.48 24.35 19.23
CA ALA A 89 0.51 23.82 20.16
C ALA A 89 1.89 24.28 19.66
N GLU A 90 2.61 25.01 20.50
CA GLU A 90 3.92 25.57 20.20
C GLU A 90 4.78 24.51 19.50
N PHE A 91 5.06 24.74 18.21
CA PHE A 91 6.09 23.99 17.50
C PHE A 91 7.32 23.96 18.40
N GLU A 92 7.80 22.75 18.67
CA GLU A 92 9.09 22.52 19.29
C GLU A 92 10.08 23.51 18.68
N PRO A 93 10.81 24.31 19.50
CA PRO A 93 11.52 25.50 19.03
C PRO A 93 12.33 25.14 17.79
N ASP A 94 12.15 25.91 16.70
CA ASP A 94 12.84 25.73 15.43
C ASP A 94 14.27 25.29 15.71
N LEU A 95 14.53 23.99 15.52
CA LEU A 95 15.85 23.46 15.75
C LEU A 95 16.80 24.27 14.86
N PRO A 96 17.96 24.69 15.37
CA PRO A 96 18.93 25.41 14.58
C PRO A 96 19.11 24.72 13.22
N SER A 97 19.20 25.49 12.14
CA SER A 97 19.31 24.95 10.78
C SER A 97 20.48 23.97 10.60
N ASP A 98 21.46 23.97 11.51
CA ASP A 98 22.63 23.10 11.53
C ASP A 98 22.50 21.91 12.50
N TYR A 99 21.36 21.72 13.18
CA TYR A 99 21.16 20.66 14.18
C TYR A 99 21.42 19.26 13.61
N ALA A 100 20.87 18.96 12.42
CA ALA A 100 21.11 17.69 11.75
C ALA A 100 22.59 17.48 11.43
N SER A 101 23.28 18.54 11.00
CA SER A 101 24.72 18.49 10.73
C SER A 101 25.54 18.29 12.00
N GLN A 102 25.17 18.93 13.11
CA GLN A 102 25.80 18.72 14.41
C GLN A 102 25.57 17.28 14.92
N LEU A 103 24.40 16.71 14.70
CA LEU A 103 24.09 15.33 15.07
C LEU A 103 24.95 14.33 14.29
N VAL A 104 25.02 14.49 12.96
CA VAL A 104 25.86 13.65 12.09
C VAL A 104 27.33 13.77 12.48
N MET A 105 27.82 14.99 12.72
CA MET A 105 29.19 15.21 13.17
C MET A 105 29.48 14.49 14.49
N ARG A 106 28.56 14.52 15.45
CA ARG A 106 28.71 13.81 16.74
C ARG A 106 28.73 12.28 16.53
N TRP A 107 27.85 11.75 15.69
CA TRP A 107 27.84 10.31 15.38
C TRP A 107 29.11 9.85 14.67
N GLU A 108 29.61 10.62 13.71
CA GLU A 108 30.84 10.29 12.99
C GLU A 108 32.09 10.43 13.87
N LEU A 109 32.10 11.33 14.86
CA LEU A 109 33.17 11.42 15.87
C LEU A 109 33.18 10.22 16.83
N ASP A 110 32.00 9.71 17.19
CA ASP A 110 31.86 8.56 18.10
C ASP A 110 32.20 7.22 17.39
N ASP A 111 32.06 7.12 16.07
CA ASP A 111 32.45 5.92 15.29
C ASP A 111 33.95 5.94 14.94
N GLU A 112 34.72 4.94 15.42
CA GLU A 112 36.15 4.84 15.13
C GLU A 112 36.48 4.74 13.64
N ARG A 113 35.53 4.27 12.83
CA ARG A 113 35.70 4.11 11.38
C ARG A 113 35.57 5.43 10.62
N ASP A 114 34.87 6.40 11.20
CA ASP A 114 34.52 7.67 10.55
C ASP A 114 35.15 8.89 11.23
N ARG A 115 35.66 8.75 12.46
CA ARG A 115 36.31 9.81 13.23
C ARG A 115 37.42 10.54 12.48
N TRP A 116 38.17 9.83 11.63
CA TRP A 116 39.24 10.40 10.79
C TRP A 116 38.77 11.54 9.87
N LYS A 117 37.48 11.57 9.49
CA LYS A 117 36.88 12.65 8.68
C LYS A 117 36.91 14.01 9.39
N TRP A 118 36.93 14.02 10.72
CA TRP A 118 36.84 15.23 11.55
C TRP A 118 38.13 15.51 12.33
N THR A 119 38.96 14.49 12.58
CA THR A 119 40.21 14.61 13.38
C THR A 119 41.46 14.84 12.55
N GLY A 120 41.41 14.62 11.23
CA GLY A 120 42.59 14.70 10.35
C GLY A 120 43.54 13.50 10.47
N GLU A 121 43.10 12.43 11.14
CA GLU A 121 43.78 11.14 11.14
C GLU A 121 43.71 10.47 9.76
N LEU A 122 44.58 9.48 9.51
CA LEU A 122 44.48 8.69 8.28
C LEU A 122 43.30 7.71 8.37
N PRO A 123 42.54 7.50 7.28
CA PRO A 123 41.45 6.53 7.27
C PRO A 123 41.98 5.14 7.65
N PRO A 124 41.20 4.34 8.42
CA PRO A 124 41.60 2.99 8.75
C PRO A 124 41.79 2.19 7.47
N VAL A 125 42.92 1.48 7.38
CA VAL A 125 43.21 0.60 6.23
C VAL A 125 42.15 -0.48 6.22
N GLN A 126 41.25 -0.44 5.24
CA GLN A 126 40.24 -1.48 5.04
C GLN A 126 40.97 -2.78 4.75
N GLN A 127 41.07 -3.65 5.76
CA GLN A 127 41.44 -5.04 5.55
C GLN A 127 40.29 -5.67 4.79
N ALA A 128 40.43 -5.77 3.47
CA ALA A 128 39.45 -6.43 2.62
C ALA A 128 39.27 -7.85 3.15
N ALA A 129 38.12 -8.11 3.79
CA ALA A 129 37.74 -9.46 4.16
C ALA A 129 37.71 -10.29 2.88
N VAL A 130 38.50 -11.36 2.83
CA VAL A 130 38.50 -12.29 1.71
C VAL A 130 37.11 -12.93 1.69
N ILE A 131 36.25 -12.46 0.78
CA ILE A 131 34.94 -13.07 0.56
C ILE A 131 35.22 -14.43 -0.12
N GLU A 132 35.20 -15.50 0.66
CA GLU A 132 35.22 -16.85 0.11
C GLU A 132 33.98 -17.02 -0.77
N LYS A 133 34.20 -17.12 -2.09
CA LYS A 133 33.11 -17.42 -3.04
C LYS A 133 32.58 -18.80 -2.71
N THR A 134 31.32 -18.87 -2.30
CA THR A 134 30.64 -20.14 -2.09
C THR A 134 30.71 -21.00 -3.37
N PRO A 135 30.95 -22.31 -3.24
CA PRO A 135 30.96 -23.20 -4.39
C PRO A 135 29.64 -23.12 -5.15
N TYR A 136 29.72 -23.04 -6.48
CA TYR A 136 28.53 -22.96 -7.33
C TYR A 136 27.62 -24.18 -7.11
N ARG A 137 26.34 -23.92 -6.85
CA ARG A 137 25.30 -24.94 -6.70
C ARG A 137 24.18 -24.65 -7.70
N THR A 138 23.87 -25.64 -8.53
CA THR A 138 22.72 -25.57 -9.45
C THR A 138 21.43 -25.33 -8.67
N PRO A 139 20.65 -24.29 -8.99
CA PRO A 139 19.37 -24.02 -8.35
C PRO A 139 18.40 -25.19 -8.49
N GLN A 140 17.57 -25.43 -7.46
CA GLN A 140 16.60 -26.52 -7.47
C GLN A 140 15.59 -26.40 -8.62
N SER A 141 15.17 -25.17 -8.94
CA SER A 141 14.30 -24.87 -10.08
C SER A 141 14.88 -25.34 -11.43
N THR A 142 16.20 -25.23 -11.61
CA THR A 142 16.91 -25.69 -12.80
C THR A 142 16.89 -27.22 -12.89
N ILE A 143 17.02 -27.92 -11.75
CA ILE A 143 16.94 -29.39 -11.69
C ILE A 143 15.52 -29.87 -12.03
N ASP A 144 14.50 -29.20 -11.50
CA ASP A 144 13.10 -29.59 -11.71
C ASP A 144 12.66 -29.35 -13.16
N ALA A 145 13.06 -28.21 -13.75
CA ALA A 145 12.84 -27.93 -15.18
C ALA A 145 13.52 -28.97 -16.08
N PHE A 146 14.74 -29.41 -15.73
CA PHE A 146 15.43 -30.47 -16.45
C PHE A 146 14.68 -31.81 -16.39
N LYS A 147 14.23 -32.22 -15.20
CA LYS A 147 13.44 -33.46 -15.03
C LYS A 147 12.15 -33.46 -15.85
N TYR A 148 11.46 -32.32 -15.90
CA TYR A 148 10.27 -32.16 -16.72
C TYR A 148 10.57 -32.31 -18.22
N LEU A 149 11.65 -31.70 -18.72
CA LEU A 149 12.04 -31.85 -20.12
C LEU A 149 12.38 -33.30 -20.48
N VAL A 150 13.05 -34.03 -19.57
CA VAL A 150 13.31 -35.47 -19.73
C VAL A 150 12.01 -36.26 -19.77
N SER A 151 11.03 -35.97 -18.91
CA SER A 151 9.76 -36.72 -18.87
C SER A 151 8.86 -36.47 -20.10
N VAL A 152 9.01 -35.32 -20.76
CA VAL A 152 8.29 -35.00 -22.01
C VAL A 152 8.87 -35.76 -23.22
N GLY A 153 10.13 -36.20 -23.16
CA GLY A 153 10.76 -37.01 -24.21
C GLY A 153 11.19 -36.25 -25.47
N ASP A 154 11.17 -34.92 -25.45
CA ASP A 154 11.59 -34.07 -26.56
C ASP A 154 13.12 -33.86 -26.56
N GLN A 155 13.81 -34.67 -27.36
CA GLN A 155 15.27 -34.68 -27.42
C GLN A 155 15.87 -33.39 -28.01
N GLU A 156 15.21 -32.77 -28.99
CA GLU A 156 15.70 -31.52 -29.60
C GLU A 156 15.63 -30.37 -28.60
N ARG A 157 14.51 -30.27 -27.88
CA ARG A 157 14.31 -29.23 -26.86
C ARG A 157 15.27 -29.40 -25.68
N LEU A 158 15.55 -30.64 -25.28
CA LEU A 158 16.55 -30.93 -24.24
C LEU A 158 17.97 -30.51 -24.67
N ALA A 159 18.35 -30.78 -25.92
CA ALA A 159 19.66 -30.41 -26.46
C ALA A 159 19.85 -28.89 -26.61
N VAL A 160 18.78 -28.16 -26.94
CA VAL A 160 18.80 -26.68 -26.94
C VAL A 160 18.93 -26.14 -25.51
N TRP A 161 18.17 -26.72 -24.56
CA TRP A 161 18.16 -26.26 -23.19
C TRP A 161 19.51 -26.45 -22.48
N LEU A 162 20.19 -27.59 -22.71
CA LEU A 162 21.53 -27.85 -22.15
C LEU A 162 22.61 -26.92 -22.72
N ARG A 163 22.51 -26.52 -23.98
CA ARG A 163 23.43 -25.52 -24.58
C ARG A 163 23.32 -24.15 -23.92
N ASN A 164 22.15 -23.79 -23.43
CA ASN A 164 21.90 -22.52 -22.74
C ASN A 164 22.30 -22.53 -21.25
N HIS A 165 22.65 -23.70 -20.68
CA HIS A 165 23.01 -23.86 -19.26
C HIS A 165 24.33 -24.63 -19.06
N PRO A 166 25.47 -24.09 -19.55
CA PRO A 166 26.75 -24.81 -19.54
C PRO A 166 27.29 -25.08 -18.12
N ASN A 167 27.01 -24.19 -17.16
CA ASN A 167 27.46 -24.33 -15.77
C ASN A 167 26.71 -25.44 -15.01
N ASP A 168 25.49 -25.75 -15.43
CA ASP A 168 24.63 -26.74 -14.79
C ASP A 168 24.76 -28.13 -15.42
N ALA A 169 25.25 -28.21 -16.67
CA ALA A 169 25.33 -29.44 -17.44
C ALA A 169 26.02 -30.58 -16.65
N ALA A 170 27.16 -30.31 -16.02
CA ALA A 170 27.92 -31.31 -15.25
C ALA A 170 27.13 -31.87 -14.04
N SER A 171 26.34 -31.03 -13.38
CA SER A 171 25.47 -31.43 -12.26
C SER A 171 24.25 -32.22 -12.76
N LEU A 172 23.68 -31.82 -13.89
CA LEU A 172 22.47 -32.40 -14.46
C LEU A 172 22.69 -33.78 -15.10
N PHE A 173 23.85 -34.02 -15.72
CA PHE A 173 24.21 -35.34 -16.25
C PHE A 173 24.21 -36.46 -15.20
N LYS A 174 24.44 -36.12 -13.92
CA LYS A 174 24.38 -37.10 -12.80
C LYS A 174 22.97 -37.69 -12.61
N PHE A 175 21.92 -36.95 -12.96
CA PHE A 175 20.54 -37.40 -12.80
C PHE A 175 20.06 -38.31 -13.95
N VAL A 176 20.63 -38.16 -15.14
CA VAL A 176 20.29 -39.02 -16.30
C VAL A 176 20.92 -40.41 -16.19
N LYS A 177 22.11 -40.50 -15.57
CA LYS A 177 22.83 -41.78 -15.44
C LYS A 177 22.29 -42.70 -14.33
N ALA A 178 21.36 -42.19 -13.52
CA ALA A 178 20.78 -42.87 -12.36
C ALA A 178 19.32 -43.32 -12.57
N ALA A 179 18.76 -43.06 -13.76
CA ALA A 179 17.44 -43.52 -14.21
C ALA A 179 17.61 -44.64 -15.23
#